data_AF-A0A9D9WI78-F1
#
_entry.id   AF-A0A9D9WI78-F1
#
_cell.length_a   1.000
_cell.length_b   1.000
_cell.length_c   1.000
_cell.angle_alpha   90.00
_cell.angle_beta   90.00
_cell.angle_gamma   90.00
#
_symmetry.space_group_name_H-M   'P 1'
#
loop_
_entity.id
_entity.type
_entity.pdbx_description
1 polymer ?
#
loop_
_entity_poly.entity_id
_entity_poly.type
_entity_poly.pdbx_seq_one_letter_code
_entity_poly.pdbx_strand_id
1 'polypeptide(L)'
;MAKVEHPLQALSAYLPDGAFEPVLALIHQYKVHLTVTKARKSVLGDYRHPFLGANHKISVNGNLNKYEFLITLLHELGHLLCYEQYKNRV
;
A
#
# COMPACT_ATOMS: atom_id res chain seq x y z
N MET A 1 -2.92 12.42 15.92
CA MET A 1 -3.41 13.09 14.69
C MET A 1 -4.49 12.21 14.09
N ALA A 2 -5.65 12.78 13.78
CA ALA A 2 -6.75 12.03 13.14
C ALA A 2 -6.34 11.59 11.72
N LYS A 3 -6.83 10.43 11.27
CA LYS A 3 -6.65 9.99 9.88
C LYS A 3 -7.55 10.83 8.99
N VAL A 4 -7.01 11.35 7.89
CA VAL A 4 -7.75 12.10 6.88
C VAL A 4 -7.95 11.18 5.69
N GLU A 5 -9.19 11.04 5.24
CA GLU A 5 -9.50 10.27 4.03
C GLU A 5 -9.33 11.16 2.80
N HIS A 6 -8.71 10.60 1.76
CA HIS A 6 -8.47 11.29 0.50
C HIS A 6 -9.06 10.48 -0.66
N PRO A 7 -9.52 11.14 -1.75
CA PRO A 7 -9.86 10.44 -2.98
C PRO A 7 -8.66 9.63 -3.48
N LEU A 8 -8.90 8.44 -4.04
CA LEU A 8 -7.84 7.58 -4.58
C LEU A 8 -6.99 8.27 -5.65
N GLN A 9 -7.54 9.26 -6.37
CA GLN A 9 -6.82 10.09 -7.32
C GLN A 9 -5.58 10.78 -6.72
N ALA A 10 -5.60 11.08 -5.42
CA ALA A 10 -4.46 11.70 -4.72
C ALA A 10 -3.21 10.80 -4.72
N LEU A 11 -3.36 9.50 -4.93
CA LEU A 11 -2.24 8.56 -5.03
C LEU A 11 -1.32 8.87 -6.23
N SER A 12 -1.84 9.46 -7.30
CA SER A 12 -1.06 9.82 -8.50
C SER A 12 0.11 10.77 -8.18
N ALA A 13 0.00 11.59 -7.13
CA ALA A 13 1.07 12.48 -6.69
C ALA A 13 2.32 11.72 -6.19
N TYR A 14 2.14 10.48 -5.73
CA TYR A 14 3.19 9.64 -5.14
C TYR A 14 3.78 8.64 -6.13
N LEU A 15 3.24 8.56 -7.35
CA LEU A 15 3.62 7.54 -8.33
C LEU A 15 4.34 8.14 -9.54
N PRO A 16 5.24 7.38 -10.19
CA PRO A 16 5.78 7.74 -11.50
C PRO A 16 4.68 7.78 -12.56
N ASP A 17 4.94 8.48 -13.65
CA ASP A 17 4.00 8.58 -14.75
C ASP A 17 3.74 7.18 -15.36
N GLY A 18 2.48 6.90 -15.68
CA GLY A 18 2.03 5.59 -16.19
C GLY A 18 1.83 4.50 -15.12
N ALA A 19 2.22 4.71 -13.87
CA ALA A 19 2.08 3.69 -12.82
C ALA A 19 0.73 3.75 -12.07
N PHE A 20 -0.03 4.84 -12.19
CA PHE A 20 -1.27 5.03 -11.44
C PHE A 20 -2.34 3.98 -11.74
N GLU A 21 -2.70 3.78 -13.01
CA GLU A 21 -3.78 2.86 -13.39
C GLU A 21 -3.50 1.39 -12.99
N PRO A 22 -2.30 0.82 -13.25
CA PRO A 22 -1.98 -0.54 -12.79
C PRO A 22 -2.04 -0.70 -11.27
N VAL A 23 -1.53 0.28 -10.52
CA VAL A 23 -1.56 0.25 -9.05
C VAL A 23 -2.98 0.37 -8.52
N LEU A 24 -3.79 1.24 -9.12
CA LEU A 24 -5.19 1.43 -8.75
C LEU A 24 -6.00 0.14 -8.95
N ALA A 25 -5.77 -0.57 -10.06
CA ALA A 25 -6.40 -1.87 -10.33
C ALA A 25 -6.10 -2.90 -9.23
N LEU A 26 -4.83 -2.99 -8.77
CA LEU A 26 -4.43 -3.88 -7.69
C LEU A 26 -5.09 -3.49 -6.36
N ILE A 27 -5.12 -2.20 -6.03
CA ILE A 27 -5.76 -1.71 -4.79
C ILE A 27 -7.25 -2.09 -4.76
N HIS A 28 -7.96 -1.94 -5.88
CA HIS A 28 -9.37 -2.33 -5.98
C HIS A 28 -9.57 -3.84 -5.93
N GLN A 29 -8.80 -4.60 -6.70
CA GLN A 29 -8.90 -6.06 -6.76
C GLN A 29 -8.75 -6.71 -5.39
N TYR A 30 -7.77 -6.26 -4.61
CA TYR A 30 -7.47 -6.83 -3.29
C TYR A 30 -8.09 -6.04 -2.13
N LYS A 31 -8.97 -5.07 -2.42
CA LYS A 31 -9.66 -4.23 -1.42
C LYS A 31 -8.70 -3.64 -0.38
N VAL A 32 -7.58 -3.10 -0.84
CA VAL A 32 -6.52 -2.59 0.04
C VAL A 32 -6.93 -1.26 0.66
N HIS A 33 -6.81 -1.15 1.98
CA HIS A 33 -6.78 0.12 2.68
C HIS A 33 -5.35 0.66 2.72
N LEU A 34 -5.03 1.54 1.78
CA LEU A 34 -3.73 2.20 1.68
C LEU A 34 -3.67 3.44 2.59
N THR A 35 -2.63 3.56 3.40
CA THR A 35 -2.34 4.75 4.21
C THR A 35 -0.98 5.33 3.86
N VAL A 36 -0.95 6.58 3.43
CA VAL A 36 0.32 7.33 3.30
C VAL A 36 0.67 7.92 4.67
N THR A 37 1.81 7.52 5.23
CA THR A 37 2.23 7.91 6.59
C THR A 37 3.33 8.96 6.56
N LYS A 38 3.54 9.63 7.70
CA LYS A 38 4.79 10.37 7.91
C LYS A 38 5.99 9.43 7.88
N ALA A 39 7.17 9.98 7.59
CA ALA A 39 8.43 9.26 7.58
C ALA A 39 8.65 8.49 8.90
N ARG A 40 8.88 7.18 8.79
CA ARG A 40 9.33 6.32 9.89
C ARG A 40 10.76 5.90 9.61
N LYS A 41 11.59 5.80 10.66
CA LYS A 41 13.01 5.42 10.52
C LYS A 41 13.23 3.91 10.36
N SER A 42 12.38 3.08 10.96
CA SER A 42 12.57 1.63 11.00
C SER A 42 12.08 0.91 9.75
N VAL A 43 11.04 1.43 9.08
CA VAL A 43 10.42 0.81 7.91
C VAL A 43 9.92 1.86 6.92
N LEU A 44 9.99 1.52 5.63
CA LEU A 44 9.48 2.35 4.53
C LEU A 44 8.01 2.02 4.21
N GLY A 45 7.68 0.74 4.24
CA GLY A 45 6.35 0.16 4.06
C GLY A 45 6.00 -0.81 5.18
N ASP A 46 4.72 -1.15 5.31
CA ASP A 46 4.23 -2.22 6.20
C ASP A 46 2.88 -2.75 5.69
N TYR A 47 2.82 -4.06 5.44
CA TYR A 47 1.61 -4.82 5.15
C TYR A 47 1.05 -5.50 6.40
N ARG A 48 -0.27 -5.42 6.56
CA ARG A 48 -1.00 -6.18 7.58
C ARG A 48 -2.16 -6.93 6.95
N HIS A 49 -2.18 -8.24 7.20
CA HIS A 49 -3.25 -9.12 6.78
C HIS A 49 -4.59 -8.74 7.46
N PRO A 50 -5.73 -9.10 6.83
CA PRO A 50 -7.05 -8.86 7.40
C PRO A 50 -7.20 -9.57 8.74
N PHE A 51 -7.93 -8.93 9.66
CA PHE A 51 -8.32 -9.50 10.95
C PHE A 51 -9.82 -9.29 11.15
N LEU A 52 -10.55 -10.34 11.54
CA LEU A 52 -11.99 -10.33 11.77
C LEU A 52 -12.81 -9.74 10.61
N GLY A 53 -12.47 -10.10 9.36
CA GLY A 53 -13.20 -9.66 8.16
C GLY A 53 -12.89 -8.23 7.71
N ALA A 54 -11.91 -7.54 8.33
CA ALA A 54 -11.42 -6.26 7.83
C ALA A 54 -10.69 -6.41 6.49
N ASN A 55 -10.47 -5.29 5.79
CA ASN A 55 -9.65 -5.23 4.59
C ASN A 55 -8.14 -5.41 4.88
N HIS A 56 -7.38 -5.81 3.86
CA HIS A 56 -5.92 -5.71 3.86
C HIS A 56 -5.47 -4.27 4.10
N LYS A 57 -4.39 -4.08 4.87
CA LYS A 57 -3.87 -2.74 5.15
C LYS A 57 -2.43 -2.65 4.65
N ILE A 58 -2.13 -1.59 3.91
CA ILE A 58 -0.77 -1.25 3.51
C ILE A 58 -0.51 0.18 3.98
N SER A 59 0.67 0.41 4.55
CA SER A 59 1.15 1.76 4.83
C SER A 59 2.49 2.03 4.16
N VAL A 60 2.67 3.21 3.58
CA VAL A 60 3.92 3.63 2.92
C VAL A 60 4.28 5.04 3.36
N ASN A 61 5.56 5.30 3.63
CA ASN A 61 6.05 6.62 3.98
C ASN A 61 5.85 7.61 2.80
N GLY A 62 5.18 8.72 3.06
CA GLY A 62 4.84 9.73 2.04
C GLY A 62 5.97 10.70 1.67
N ASN A 63 7.14 10.59 2.32
CA ASN A 63 8.31 11.40 2.00
C ASN A 63 9.28 10.73 1.01
N LEU A 64 8.94 9.53 0.54
CA LEU A 64 9.70 8.81 -0.49
C LEU A 64 9.58 9.53 -1.83
N ASN A 65 10.60 9.43 -2.68
CA ASN A 65 10.44 9.85 -4.06
C ASN A 65 9.49 8.89 -4.80
N LYS A 66 8.97 9.30 -5.96
CA LYS A 66 7.94 8.56 -6.71
C LYS A 66 8.32 7.09 -6.98
N TYR A 67 9.57 6.83 -7.33
CA TYR A 67 10.03 5.47 -7.63
C TYR A 67 10.20 4.62 -6.37
N GLU A 68 10.79 5.20 -5.31
CA GLU A 68 10.89 4.54 -4.01
C GLU A 68 9.51 4.18 -3.43
N PHE A 69 8.56 5.11 -3.56
CA PHE A 69 7.18 4.89 -3.13
C PHE A 69 6.56 3.72 -3.90
N LEU A 70 6.66 3.71 -5.22
CA LEU A 70 6.14 2.63 -6.06
C LEU A 70 6.77 1.28 -5.70
N ILE A 71 8.10 1.20 -5.62
CA ILE A 71 8.82 -0.03 -5.28
C ILE A 71 8.38 -0.55 -3.90
N THR A 72 8.30 0.34 -2.91
CA THR A 72 7.86 0.00 -1.56
C THR A 72 6.41 -0.50 -1.56
N LEU A 73 5.51 0.18 -2.28
CA LEU A 73 4.12 -0.25 -2.39
C LEU A 73 3.99 -1.63 -3.05
N LEU A 74 4.74 -1.88 -4.13
CA LEU A 74 4.76 -3.18 -4.80
C LEU A 74 5.34 -4.28 -3.90
N HIS A 75 6.34 -3.97 -3.07
CA HIS A 75 6.86 -4.90 -2.06
C HIS A 75 5.76 -5.32 -1.09
N GLU A 76 5.01 -4.36 -0.54
CA GLU A 76 3.91 -4.66 0.39
C GLU A 76 2.75 -5.40 -0.28
N LEU A 77 2.46 -5.10 -1.55
CA LEU A 77 1.50 -5.87 -2.34
C LEU A 77 2.00 -7.31 -2.56
N GLY A 78 3.30 -7.53 -2.71
CA GLY A 78 3.89 -8.87 -2.75
C GLY A 78 3.60 -9.68 -1.49
N HIS A 79 3.75 -9.06 -0.31
CA HIS A 79 3.36 -9.70 0.97
C HIS A 79 1.88 -10.04 1.02
N LEU A 80 1.02 -9.15 0.51
CA LEU A 80 -0.41 -9.40 0.37
C LEU A 80 -0.67 -10.62 -0.49
N LEU A 81 -0.09 -10.68 -1.69
CA LEU A 81 -0.29 -11.79 -2.63
C LEU A 81 0.18 -13.12 -2.02
N CYS A 82 1.32 -13.11 -1.34
CA CYS A 82 1.82 -14.27 -0.61
C CYS A 82 0.81 -14.75 0.43
N TYR A 83 0.27 -13.83 1.23
CA TYR A 83 -0.77 -14.16 2.21
C TYR A 83 -2.04 -14.69 1.54
N GLU A 84 -2.49 -14.10 0.44
CA GLU A 84 -3.68 -14.58 -0.27
C GLU A 84 -3.50 -16.01 -0.80
N GLN A 85 -2.31 -16.34 -1.30
CA GLN A 85 -2.01 -17.65 -1.83
C GLN A 85 -1.74 -18.71 -0.75
N TYR A 86 -1.01 -18.36 0.31
CA TYR A 86 -0.46 -19.35 1.26
C TYR A 86 -0.91 -19.15 2.71
N LYS A 87 -1.48 -17.99 3.05
CA LYS A 87 -1.87 -17.61 4.42
C LYS A 87 -0.66 -17.73 5.36
N ASN A 88 -0.74 -18.56 6.41
CA ASN A 88 0.31 -18.73 7.42
C ASN A 88 1.19 -19.98 7.17
N ARG A 89 1.43 -20.34 5.91
CA ARG A 89 2.13 -21.59 5.53
C ARG A 89 3.50 -21.36 4.87
N VAL A 90 4.11 -20.20 5.12
CA VAL A 90 5.42 -19.78 4.58
C VAL A 90 6.34 -19.42 5.73
#